data_AF-A0A7C5YA13-F1
#
_entry.id   AF-A0A7C5YA13-F1
#
_cell.length_a   1.000
_cell.length_b   1.000
_cell.length_c   1.000
_cell.angle_alpha   90.00
_cell.angle_beta   90.00
_cell.angle_gamma   90.00
#
_symmetry.space_group_name_H-M   'P 1'
#
loop_
_entity.id
_entity.type
_entity.pdbx_description
1 polymer ?
#
loop_
_entity_poly.entity_id
_entity_poly.type
_entity_poly.pdbx_seq_one_letter_code
_entity_poly.pdbx_strand_id
1 'polypeptide(L)'
;MNNLASKQSDIKLLLMVSVACILLFVTVHFVAEPIISEIPVTRSDIRFNATKAYEYASKLATSFPNRHTGSDGAFQAFIWLQDELRGMGYEVFVQEFEVMIEDRRKGRNLYVIHESDRAEAVAVLANYDMAPMSFQAASDTAGQVGVLLELVRSIKEVSTNRAVVFALVDSEEWGCMAPNILSRIMKDRLSKRS
;
A
#
# COMPACT_ATOMS: atom_id res chain seq x y z
N MET A 1 -3.49 64.48 34.45
CA MET A 1 -4.15 63.32 35.08
C MET A 1 -4.96 62.45 34.09
N ASN A 2 -5.36 62.96 32.92
CA ASN A 2 -6.20 62.19 31.97
C ASN A 2 -5.47 61.09 31.17
N ASN A 3 -4.14 61.17 31.03
CA ASN A 3 -3.37 60.24 30.17
C ASN A 3 -3.17 58.85 30.82
N LEU A 4 -3.06 58.80 32.15
CA LEU A 4 -2.91 57.55 32.92
C LEU A 4 -4.20 56.72 32.95
N ALA A 5 -5.36 57.37 33.03
CA ALA A 5 -6.66 56.70 33.02
C ALA A 5 -6.98 56.04 31.67
N SER A 6 -6.65 56.71 30.54
CA SER A 6 -6.83 56.14 29.19
C SER A 6 -5.91 54.94 28.94
N LYS A 7 -4.64 55.03 29.35
CA LYS A 7 -3.70 53.92 29.23
C LYS A 7 -4.12 52.72 30.08
N GLN A 8 -4.76 52.95 31.22
CA GLN A 8 -5.29 51.89 32.07
C GLN A 8 -6.56 51.25 31.49
N SER A 9 -7.40 51.97 30.76
CA SER A 9 -8.53 51.38 30.01
C SER A 9 -8.05 50.56 28.82
N ASP A 10 -7.01 51.01 28.11
CA ASP A 10 -6.46 50.31 26.94
C ASP A 10 -5.80 48.98 27.35
N ILE A 11 -5.07 48.96 28.47
CA ILE A 11 -4.47 47.74 29.02
C ILE A 11 -5.56 46.74 29.46
N LYS A 12 -6.65 47.22 30.08
CA LYS A 12 -7.77 46.34 30.44
C LYS A 12 -8.46 45.74 29.22
N LEU A 13 -8.64 46.55 28.17
CA LEU A 13 -9.22 46.08 26.91
C LEU A 13 -8.33 45.02 26.24
N LEU A 14 -7.02 45.26 26.18
CA LEU A 14 -6.05 44.31 25.62
C LEU A 14 -6.04 42.99 26.40
N LEU A 15 -6.09 43.03 27.74
CA LEU A 15 -6.15 41.84 28.58
C LEU A 15 -7.46 41.07 28.35
N MET A 16 -8.60 41.75 28.26
CA MET A 16 -9.89 41.10 27.98
C MET A 16 -9.91 40.42 26.62
N VAL A 17 -9.38 41.07 25.57
CA VAL A 17 -9.27 40.48 24.23
C VAL A 17 -8.34 39.26 24.26
N SER A 18 -7.20 39.35 24.95
CA SER A 18 -6.26 38.24 25.06
C SER A 18 -6.88 37.03 25.75
N VAL A 19 -7.61 37.25 26.84
CA VAL A 19 -8.34 36.18 27.55
C VAL A 19 -9.44 35.59 26.66
N ALA A 20 -10.19 36.41 25.94
CA ALA A 20 -11.21 35.94 25.00
C ALA A 20 -10.60 35.09 23.87
N CYS A 21 -9.44 35.50 23.31
CA CYS A 21 -8.72 34.73 22.30
C CYS A 21 -8.20 33.40 22.84
N ILE A 22 -7.66 33.38 24.07
CA ILE A 22 -7.19 32.13 24.72
C ILE A 22 -8.37 31.20 24.98
N LEU A 23 -9.48 31.72 25.50
CA LEU A 23 -10.68 30.93 25.75
C LEU A 23 -11.25 30.37 24.44
N LEU A 24 -11.28 31.17 23.37
CA LEU A 24 -11.71 30.72 22.04
C LEU A 24 -10.77 29.65 21.48
N PHE A 25 -9.46 29.82 21.64
CA PHE A 25 -8.49 28.82 21.20
C PHE A 25 -8.67 27.50 21.94
N VAL A 26 -8.83 27.55 23.27
CA VAL A 26 -9.09 26.37 24.11
C VAL A 26 -10.42 25.73 23.72
N THR A 27 -11.51 26.48 23.57
CA THR A 27 -12.80 25.89 23.19
C THR A 27 -12.75 25.27 21.80
N VAL A 28 -12.12 25.90 20.80
CA VAL A 28 -11.96 25.28 19.48
C VAL A 28 -11.14 24.00 19.57
N HIS A 29 -10.08 23.96 20.39
CA HIS A 29 -9.24 22.77 20.52
C HIS A 29 -9.91 21.62 21.27
N PHE A 30 -10.78 21.91 22.24
CA PHE A 30 -11.49 20.89 23.03
C PHE A 30 -12.89 20.53 22.51
N VAL A 31 -13.52 21.38 21.68
CA VAL A 31 -14.84 21.12 21.05
C VAL A 31 -14.68 20.58 19.63
N ALA A 32 -13.53 20.79 18.98
CA ALA A 32 -13.18 20.04 17.77
C ALA A 32 -12.89 18.59 18.17
N GLU A 33 -13.95 17.83 18.44
CA GLU A 33 -13.86 16.39 18.43
C GLU A 33 -13.26 15.98 17.08
N PRO A 34 -12.31 15.03 17.05
CA PRO A 34 -11.92 14.44 15.78
C PRO A 34 -13.21 14.01 15.11
N ILE A 35 -13.43 14.41 13.86
CA ILE A 35 -14.50 13.83 13.06
C ILE A 35 -14.15 12.35 12.97
N ILE A 36 -14.72 11.55 13.86
CA ILE A 36 -14.72 10.11 13.77
C ILE A 36 -15.62 9.87 12.58
N SER A 37 -15.02 9.83 11.40
CA SER A 37 -15.65 9.22 10.26
C SER A 37 -15.89 7.78 10.69
N GLU A 38 -17.11 7.49 11.15
CA GLU A 38 -17.63 6.14 11.16
C GLU A 38 -17.69 5.74 9.69
N ILE A 39 -16.55 5.34 9.11
CA ILE A 39 -16.55 4.61 7.86
C ILE A 39 -17.36 3.36 8.22
N PRO A 40 -18.58 3.18 7.68
CA PRO A 40 -19.31 1.97 7.96
C PRO A 40 -18.47 0.86 7.34
N VAL A 41 -17.70 0.17 8.18
CA VAL A 41 -17.04 -1.07 7.78
C VAL A 41 -18.20 -2.01 7.52
N THR A 42 -18.48 -2.25 6.25
CA THR A 42 -19.57 -3.12 5.82
C THR A 42 -19.50 -4.41 6.65
N ARG A 43 -20.59 -4.75 7.34
CA ARG A 43 -20.77 -6.02 8.04
C ARG A 43 -20.99 -7.15 7.03
N SER A 44 -20.13 -7.24 6.02
CA SER A 44 -20.08 -8.41 5.14
C SER A 44 -19.34 -9.54 5.86
N ASP A 45 -19.69 -10.78 5.54
CA ASP A 45 -18.94 -11.93 6.01
C ASP A 45 -17.45 -11.80 5.64
N ILE A 46 -16.56 -12.18 6.58
CA ILE A 46 -15.12 -12.18 6.35
C ILE A 46 -14.83 -13.21 5.25
N ARG A 47 -14.45 -12.75 4.06
CA ARG A 47 -14.11 -13.61 2.91
C ARG A 47 -12.65 -14.06 2.91
N PHE A 48 -11.80 -13.38 3.67
CA PHE A 48 -10.38 -13.67 3.77
C PHE A 48 -10.14 -14.94 4.60
N ASN A 49 -9.38 -15.88 4.03
CA ASN A 49 -9.01 -17.13 4.69
C ASN A 49 -7.53 -17.13 5.09
N ALA A 50 -7.26 -16.94 6.38
CA ALA A 50 -5.88 -16.92 6.91
C ALA A 50 -5.11 -18.23 6.69
N THR A 51 -5.78 -19.38 6.67
CA THR A 51 -5.15 -20.67 6.36
C THR A 51 -4.68 -20.69 4.91
N LYS A 52 -5.49 -20.20 3.97
CA LYS A 52 -5.12 -20.12 2.55
C LYS A 52 -3.96 -19.15 2.32
N ALA A 53 -3.97 -18.00 3.00
CA ALA A 53 -2.85 -17.06 2.96
C ALA A 53 -1.55 -17.70 3.46
N TYR A 54 -1.62 -18.46 4.56
CA TYR A 54 -0.48 -19.19 5.09
C TYR A 54 0.00 -20.30 4.14
N GLU A 55 -0.90 -21.02 3.47
CA GLU A 55 -0.54 -22.02 2.45
C GLU A 55 0.27 -21.39 1.32
N TYR A 56 -0.17 -20.23 0.78
CA TYR A 56 0.56 -19.51 -0.25
C TYR A 56 1.94 -19.05 0.24
N ALA A 57 2.00 -18.46 1.43
CA ALA A 57 3.26 -18.01 2.03
C ALA A 57 4.24 -19.19 2.22
N SER A 58 3.76 -20.29 2.78
CA SER A 58 4.54 -21.51 2.99
C SER A 58 5.01 -22.10 1.66
N LYS A 59 4.16 -22.14 0.65
CA LYS A 59 4.50 -22.62 -0.69
C LYS A 59 5.62 -21.79 -1.31
N LEU A 60 5.49 -20.46 -1.27
CA LEU A 60 6.52 -19.54 -1.78
C LEU A 60 7.85 -19.74 -1.06
N ALA A 61 7.82 -19.71 0.27
CA ALA A 61 9.01 -19.81 1.10
C ALA A 61 9.76 -21.13 0.89
N THR A 62 9.03 -22.25 0.83
CA THR A 62 9.64 -23.59 0.77
C THR A 62 10.00 -24.05 -0.64
N SER A 63 9.20 -23.68 -1.65
CA SER A 63 9.45 -24.11 -3.04
C SER A 63 10.44 -23.20 -3.75
N PHE A 64 10.56 -21.94 -3.34
CA PHE A 64 11.48 -20.96 -3.94
C PHE A 64 12.33 -20.27 -2.86
N PRO A 65 13.18 -21.04 -2.14
CA PRO A 65 13.87 -20.53 -0.96
C PRO A 65 15.07 -19.64 -1.30
N ASN A 66 15.44 -19.52 -2.59
CA ASN A 66 16.59 -18.77 -3.13
C ASN A 66 16.17 -17.81 -4.27
N ARG A 67 15.29 -16.86 -3.98
CA ARG A 67 14.62 -15.92 -4.91
C ARG A 67 15.08 -14.46 -4.84
N HIS A 68 16.36 -14.20 -4.60
CA HIS A 68 16.89 -12.83 -4.80
C HIS A 68 16.79 -12.43 -6.28
N THR A 69 16.62 -11.15 -6.58
CA THR A 69 16.45 -10.64 -7.95
C THR A 69 17.51 -11.16 -8.91
N GLY A 70 17.06 -11.62 -10.08
CA GLY A 70 17.89 -12.20 -11.13
C GLY A 70 18.22 -13.69 -10.96
N SER A 71 17.87 -14.33 -9.84
CA SER A 71 18.10 -15.77 -9.64
C SER A 71 17.09 -16.64 -10.39
N ASP A 72 17.45 -17.91 -10.61
CA ASP A 72 16.51 -18.91 -11.12
C ASP A 72 15.31 -19.08 -10.17
N GLY A 73 15.54 -19.01 -8.85
CA GLY A 73 14.47 -19.09 -7.86
C GLY A 73 13.47 -17.93 -7.97
N ALA A 74 13.94 -16.71 -8.27
CA ALA A 74 13.07 -15.56 -8.52
C ALA A 74 12.26 -15.76 -9.80
N PHE A 75 12.87 -16.31 -10.85
CA PHE A 75 12.15 -16.62 -12.08
C PHE A 75 11.10 -17.72 -11.90
N GLN A 76 11.41 -18.79 -11.18
CA GLN A 76 10.46 -19.85 -10.89
C GLN A 76 9.31 -19.37 -9.98
N ALA A 77 9.62 -18.52 -8.99
CA ALA A 77 8.60 -17.86 -8.17
C ALA A 77 7.68 -16.98 -9.03
N PHE A 78 8.24 -16.18 -9.94
CA PHE A 78 7.47 -15.37 -10.90
C PHE A 78 6.51 -16.21 -11.73
N ILE A 79 6.95 -17.35 -12.28
CA ILE A 79 6.08 -18.25 -13.05
C ILE A 79 4.95 -18.79 -12.18
N TRP A 80 5.27 -19.27 -10.98
CA TRP A 80 4.25 -19.79 -10.06
C TRP A 80 3.22 -18.72 -9.68
N LEU A 81 3.67 -17.51 -9.33
CA LEU A 81 2.77 -16.39 -8.99
C LEU A 81 1.87 -16.00 -10.16
N GLN A 82 2.43 -15.97 -11.37
CA GLN A 82 1.66 -15.73 -12.59
C GLN A 82 0.58 -16.79 -12.80
N ASP A 83 0.91 -18.06 -12.58
CA ASP A 83 -0.02 -19.17 -12.74
C ASP A 83 -1.12 -19.18 -11.68
N GLU A 84 -0.80 -18.85 -10.41
CA GLU A 84 -1.80 -18.69 -9.35
C GLU A 84 -2.81 -17.59 -9.71
N LEU A 85 -2.34 -16.41 -10.13
CA LEU A 85 -3.21 -15.30 -10.51
C LEU A 85 -4.08 -15.62 -11.73
N ARG A 86 -3.52 -16.29 -12.74
CA ARG A 86 -4.28 -16.78 -13.91
C ARG A 86 -5.30 -17.84 -13.53
N GLY A 87 -4.93 -18.76 -12.63
CA GLY A 87 -5.82 -19.79 -12.09
C GLY A 87 -7.02 -19.20 -11.34
N MET A 88 -6.86 -18.01 -10.75
CA MET A 88 -7.95 -17.21 -10.17
C MET A 88 -8.78 -16.44 -11.21
N GLY A 89 -8.49 -16.60 -12.50
CA GLY A 89 -9.21 -15.96 -13.60
C GLY A 89 -8.90 -14.48 -13.79
N TYR A 90 -7.73 -14.00 -13.35
CA TYR A 90 -7.28 -12.64 -13.66
C TYR A 90 -6.46 -12.57 -14.96
N GLU A 91 -6.62 -11.47 -15.69
CA GLU A 91 -5.63 -11.05 -16.66
C GLU A 91 -4.39 -10.54 -15.90
N VAL A 92 -3.25 -11.17 -16.15
CA VAL A 92 -2.00 -10.85 -15.47
C VAL A 92 -1.12 -10.00 -16.38
N PHE A 93 -0.78 -8.81 -15.92
CA PHE A 93 0.17 -7.94 -16.57
C PHE A 93 1.57 -8.17 -16.01
N VAL A 94 2.55 -8.23 -16.90
CA VAL A 94 3.97 -8.39 -16.56
C VAL A 94 4.70 -7.12 -16.93
N GLN A 95 5.56 -6.67 -16.03
CA GLN A 95 6.53 -5.61 -16.29
C GLN A 95 7.92 -6.16 -16.07
N GLU A 96 8.66 -6.38 -17.16
CA GLU A 96 10.08 -6.72 -17.09
C GLU A 96 10.92 -5.44 -17.02
N PHE A 97 12.01 -5.50 -16.26
CA PHE A 97 12.95 -4.41 -16.12
C PHE A 97 14.34 -4.94 -15.80
N GLU A 98 15.34 -4.06 -15.86
CA GLU A 98 16.70 -4.36 -15.42
C GLU A 98 17.09 -3.44 -14.26
N VAL A 99 17.81 -3.99 -13.29
CA VAL A 99 18.38 -3.26 -12.15
C VAL A 99 19.88 -3.48 -12.09
N MET A 100 20.60 -2.43 -11.68
CA MET A 100 22.02 -2.49 -11.37
C MET A 100 22.17 -2.72 -9.86
N ILE A 101 22.61 -3.92 -9.48
CA ILE A 101 22.78 -4.31 -8.08
C ILE A 101 24.27 -4.57 -7.77
N GLU A 102 24.94 -5.26 -8.68
CA GLU A 102 26.40 -5.41 -8.78
C GLU A 102 26.74 -5.56 -10.27
N ASP A 103 25.90 -6.36 -10.93
CA ASP A 103 25.73 -6.53 -12.37
C ASP A 103 24.29 -6.17 -12.81
N ARG A 104 24.04 -6.21 -14.12
CA ARG A 104 22.69 -6.04 -14.68
C ARG A 104 21.88 -7.31 -14.40
N ARG A 105 20.86 -7.19 -13.55
CA ARG A 105 19.92 -8.28 -13.25
C ARG A 105 18.54 -7.97 -13.80
N LYS A 106 17.85 -9.00 -14.25
CA LYS A 106 16.47 -8.91 -14.71
C LYS A 106 15.53 -9.03 -13.52
N GLY A 107 14.62 -8.09 -13.38
CA GLY A 107 13.51 -8.14 -12.44
C GLY A 107 12.17 -8.18 -13.16
N ARG A 108 11.13 -8.72 -12.51
CA ARG A 108 9.79 -8.83 -13.09
C ARG A 108 8.70 -8.48 -12.08
N ASN A 109 7.94 -7.42 -12.33
CA ASN A 109 6.72 -7.21 -11.57
C ASN A 109 5.55 -7.94 -12.26
N LEU A 110 4.63 -8.42 -11.44
CA LEU A 110 3.32 -8.92 -11.84
C LEU A 110 2.27 -8.02 -11.23
N TYR A 111 1.23 -7.69 -11.97
CA TYR A 111 0.06 -7.04 -11.37
C TYR A 111 -1.24 -7.45 -12.04
N VAL A 112 -2.31 -7.40 -11.25
CA VAL A 112 -3.68 -7.59 -11.71
C VAL A 112 -4.52 -6.38 -11.30
N ILE A 113 -5.53 -6.08 -12.09
CA ILE A 113 -6.45 -4.98 -11.82
C ILE A 113 -7.81 -5.57 -11.51
N HIS A 114 -8.29 -5.30 -10.30
CA HIS A 114 -9.68 -5.48 -9.93
C HIS A 114 -10.44 -4.21 -10.32
N GLU A 115 -11.18 -4.29 -11.42
CA GLU A 115 -11.74 -3.13 -12.10
C GLU A 115 -12.89 -2.47 -11.32
N SER A 116 -13.07 -1.18 -11.59
CA SER A 116 -14.17 -0.36 -11.08
C SER A 116 -14.48 0.75 -12.07
N ASP A 117 -15.70 1.29 -12.02
CA ASP A 117 -16.15 2.35 -12.93
C ASP A 117 -15.51 3.72 -12.63
N ARG A 118 -14.80 3.86 -11.50
CA ARG A 118 -14.11 5.11 -11.14
C ARG A 118 -12.68 5.15 -11.68
N ALA A 119 -12.24 6.34 -12.09
CA ALA A 119 -10.86 6.60 -12.54
C ALA A 119 -9.81 6.57 -11.41
N GLU A 120 -10.22 6.41 -10.15
CA GLU A 120 -9.35 6.34 -8.99
C GLU A 120 -9.04 4.88 -8.63
N ALA A 121 -7.77 4.60 -8.33
CA ALA A 121 -7.30 3.28 -7.96
C ALA A 121 -6.57 3.27 -6.62
N VAL A 122 -6.67 2.16 -5.90
CA VAL A 122 -5.87 1.83 -4.72
C VAL A 122 -4.86 0.77 -5.14
N ALA A 123 -3.58 0.99 -4.88
CA ALA A 123 -2.54 -0.01 -5.12
C ALA A 123 -2.19 -0.72 -3.81
N VAL A 124 -2.16 -2.06 -3.84
CA VAL A 124 -1.71 -2.91 -2.75
C VAL A 124 -0.56 -3.76 -3.26
N LEU A 125 0.59 -3.71 -2.58
CA LEU A 125 1.82 -4.30 -3.07
C LEU A 125 2.39 -5.30 -2.06
N ALA A 126 3.06 -6.33 -2.56
CA ALA A 126 3.94 -7.19 -1.79
C ALA A 126 5.17 -7.50 -2.64
N ASN A 127 6.35 -7.46 -2.04
CA ASN A 127 7.58 -7.91 -2.68
C ASN A 127 7.64 -9.45 -2.61
N TYR A 128 8.10 -10.08 -3.69
CA TYR A 128 8.32 -11.53 -3.71
C TYR A 128 9.80 -11.89 -3.82
N ASP A 129 10.67 -10.94 -4.16
CA ASP A 129 12.11 -11.12 -4.06
C ASP A 129 12.54 -11.27 -2.60
N MET A 130 13.83 -11.41 -2.36
CA MET A 130 14.37 -11.36 -1.01
C MET A 130 15.77 -10.80 -0.99
N ALA A 131 16.19 -10.33 0.17
CA ALA A 131 17.57 -9.92 0.40
C ALA A 131 18.58 -11.01 0.00
N PRO A 132 19.73 -10.63 -0.57
CA PRO A 132 20.81 -11.57 -0.86
C PRO A 132 21.26 -12.31 0.40
N MET A 133 21.68 -13.57 0.24
CA MET A 133 22.13 -14.48 1.32
C MET A 133 21.03 -14.92 2.32
N SER A 134 19.81 -14.40 2.22
CA SER A 134 18.66 -14.95 2.94
C SER A 134 18.23 -16.31 2.39
N PHE A 135 17.55 -17.10 3.22
CA PHE A 135 16.95 -18.37 2.85
C PHE A 135 15.48 -18.39 3.27
N GLN A 136 14.60 -18.86 2.39
CA GLN A 136 13.13 -18.90 2.54
C GLN A 136 12.43 -17.55 2.68
N ALA A 137 12.99 -16.58 3.41
CA ALA A 137 12.44 -15.23 3.54
C ALA A 137 10.93 -15.30 3.87
N ALA A 138 10.59 -15.98 4.97
CA ALA A 138 9.21 -16.37 5.26
C ALA A 138 8.33 -15.19 5.70
N SER A 139 8.85 -14.31 6.57
CA SER A 139 8.12 -13.12 7.03
C SER A 139 8.35 -11.93 6.09
N ASP A 140 9.62 -11.63 5.84
CA ASP A 140 10.09 -10.71 4.82
C ASP A 140 10.70 -11.61 3.75
N THR A 141 9.92 -12.16 2.83
CA THR A 141 8.79 -11.55 2.10
C THR A 141 7.54 -12.43 1.95
N ALA A 142 7.66 -13.76 2.05
CA ALA A 142 6.62 -14.69 1.58
C ALA A 142 5.25 -14.53 2.26
N GLY A 143 5.21 -14.14 3.54
CA GLY A 143 4.00 -13.86 4.30
C GLY A 143 3.14 -12.77 3.67
N GLN A 144 3.77 -11.70 3.19
CA GLN A 144 3.07 -10.59 2.54
C GLN A 144 2.45 -11.03 1.22
N VAL A 145 3.18 -11.83 0.43
CA VAL A 145 2.68 -12.41 -0.81
C VAL A 145 1.49 -13.34 -0.55
N GLY A 146 1.57 -14.17 0.49
CA GLY A 146 0.47 -15.07 0.86
C GLY A 146 -0.81 -14.31 1.23
N VAL A 147 -0.69 -13.22 1.99
CA VAL A 147 -1.82 -12.32 2.29
C VAL A 147 -2.35 -11.67 1.02
N LEU A 148 -1.49 -11.18 0.14
CA LEU A 148 -1.91 -10.52 -1.10
C LEU A 148 -2.67 -11.46 -2.04
N LEU A 149 -2.17 -12.69 -2.24
CA LEU A 149 -2.83 -13.70 -3.09
C LEU A 149 -4.20 -14.08 -2.53
N GLU A 150 -4.32 -14.26 -1.21
CA GLU A 150 -5.62 -14.54 -0.60
C GLU A 150 -6.56 -13.35 -0.69
N LEU A 151 -6.06 -12.12 -0.55
CA LEU A 151 -6.86 -10.92 -0.73
C LEU A 151 -7.41 -10.84 -2.16
N VAL A 152 -6.55 -11.01 -3.17
CA VAL A 152 -6.92 -11.08 -4.59
C VAL A 152 -8.02 -12.12 -4.81
N ARG A 153 -7.84 -13.34 -4.30
CA ARG A 153 -8.84 -14.42 -4.40
C ARG A 153 -10.16 -14.05 -3.73
N SER A 154 -10.11 -13.50 -2.52
CA SER A 154 -11.28 -13.23 -1.68
C SER A 154 -12.18 -12.13 -2.22
N ILE A 155 -11.62 -11.18 -2.97
CA ILE A 155 -12.36 -10.03 -3.50
C ILE A 155 -12.76 -10.17 -4.98
N LYS A 156 -12.42 -11.28 -5.64
CA LYS A 156 -12.68 -11.51 -7.08
C LYS A 156 -14.10 -11.17 -7.51
N GLU A 157 -15.08 -11.53 -6.69
CA GLU A 157 -16.51 -11.32 -6.96
C GLU A 157 -17.12 -10.16 -6.15
N VAL A 158 -16.27 -9.38 -5.47
CA VAL A 158 -16.70 -8.25 -4.64
C VAL A 158 -16.53 -6.97 -5.44
N SER A 159 -17.63 -6.28 -5.75
CA SER A 159 -17.57 -4.96 -6.38
C SER A 159 -16.92 -3.94 -5.45
N THR A 160 -15.97 -3.16 -5.95
CA THR A 160 -15.30 -2.08 -5.19
C THR A 160 -15.60 -0.71 -5.80
N ASN A 161 -15.67 0.32 -4.95
CA ASN A 161 -15.90 1.71 -5.39
C ASN A 161 -14.70 2.32 -6.14
N ARG A 162 -13.52 1.70 -6.03
CA ARG A 162 -12.26 2.09 -6.65
C ARG A 162 -11.65 0.87 -7.29
N ALA A 163 -10.92 1.05 -8.38
CA ALA A 163 -10.12 -0.04 -8.91
C ALA A 163 -9.07 -0.42 -7.85
N VAL A 164 -8.75 -1.70 -7.73
CA VAL A 164 -7.68 -2.16 -6.85
C VAL A 164 -6.62 -2.82 -7.70
N VAL A 165 -5.39 -2.31 -7.63
CA VAL A 165 -4.26 -2.91 -8.31
C VAL A 165 -3.46 -3.69 -7.30
N PHE A 166 -3.40 -5.00 -7.51
CA PHE A 166 -2.58 -5.90 -6.71
C PHE A 166 -1.29 -6.15 -7.45
N ALA A 167 -0.17 -5.77 -6.85
CA ALA A 167 1.14 -5.91 -7.48
C ALA A 167 2.09 -6.75 -6.64
N LEU A 168 2.68 -7.74 -7.28
CA LEU A 168 3.79 -8.52 -6.78
C LEU A 168 5.05 -7.97 -7.43
N VAL A 169 5.92 -7.38 -6.61
CA VAL A 169 7.09 -6.65 -7.07
C VAL A 169 8.38 -7.43 -6.81
N ASP A 170 9.35 -7.26 -7.70
CA ASP A 170 10.71 -7.77 -7.55
C ASP A 170 11.63 -6.64 -7.09
N SER A 171 12.88 -6.93 -6.75
CA SER A 171 13.92 -5.93 -6.43
C SER A 171 13.56 -4.89 -5.35
N GLU A 172 12.66 -5.19 -4.43
CA GLU A 172 12.35 -4.30 -3.30
C GLU A 172 13.49 -4.29 -2.29
N GLU A 173 14.10 -5.46 -2.07
CA GLU A 173 15.17 -5.71 -1.09
C GLU A 173 16.52 -5.13 -1.53
N TRP A 174 16.54 -4.53 -2.71
CA TRP A 174 17.69 -3.86 -3.32
C TRP A 174 17.49 -2.33 -3.38
N GLY A 175 16.75 -1.77 -2.42
CA GLY A 175 16.52 -0.33 -2.31
C GLY A 175 15.23 0.17 -2.98
N CYS A 176 14.18 -0.67 -3.01
CA CYS A 176 12.85 -0.31 -3.51
C CYS A 176 12.84 0.08 -5.00
N MET A 177 13.65 -0.59 -5.82
CA MET A 177 13.82 -0.22 -7.23
C MET A 177 12.54 -0.44 -8.04
N ALA A 178 11.87 -1.58 -7.89
CA ALA A 178 10.74 -1.90 -8.75
C ALA A 178 9.41 -1.22 -8.41
N PRO A 179 9.04 -0.97 -7.14
CA PRO A 179 7.86 -0.15 -6.83
C PRO A 179 7.92 1.24 -7.46
N ASN A 180 9.12 1.84 -7.51
CA ASN A 180 9.34 3.12 -8.17
C ASN A 180 9.12 3.05 -9.69
N ILE A 181 9.56 1.97 -10.32
CA ILE A 181 9.35 1.74 -11.77
C ILE A 181 7.87 1.46 -12.05
N LEU A 182 7.20 0.64 -11.21
CA LEU A 182 5.78 0.31 -11.34
C LEU A 182 4.90 1.55 -11.20
N SER A 183 5.13 2.38 -10.17
CA SER A 183 4.32 3.58 -9.91
C SER A 183 4.32 4.57 -11.08
N ARG A 184 5.46 4.75 -11.76
CA ARG A 184 5.56 5.58 -12.97
C ARG A 184 4.68 5.04 -14.10
N ILE A 185 4.75 3.75 -14.38
CA ILE A 185 3.93 3.13 -15.43
C ILE A 185 2.44 3.15 -15.08
N MET A 186 2.10 2.90 -13.82
CA MET A 186 0.72 2.94 -13.38
C MET A 186 0.12 4.34 -13.50
N LYS A 187 0.90 5.38 -13.16
CA LYS A 187 0.48 6.77 -13.34
C LYS A 187 0.16 7.09 -14.81
N ASP A 188 0.99 6.60 -15.73
CA ASP A 188 0.79 6.78 -17.17
C ASP A 188 -0.39 5.97 -17.73
N ARG A 189 -0.69 4.81 -17.14
CA ARG A 189 -1.86 4.00 -17.52
C ARG A 189 -3.17 4.58 -16.99
N LEU A 190 -3.19 5.04 -15.75
CA LEU A 190 -4.39 5.60 -15.13
C LEU A 190 -4.75 6.97 -15.71
N SER A 191 -3.76 7.79 -16.10
CA SER A 191 -4.01 9.08 -16.76
C SER A 191 -4.67 8.97 -18.13
N LYS A 192 -4.58 7.82 -18.79
CA LYS A 192 -5.24 7.55 -20.09
C LYS A 192 -6.69 7.07 -19.97
N ARG A 193 -7.19 6.84 -18.74
CA ARG A 193 -8.57 6.42 -18.46
C ARG A 193 -9.50 7.58 -18.05
N SER A 194 -8.96 8.78 -17.81
CA SER A 194 -9.70 10.02 -17.54
C SER A 194 -9.95 10.82 -18.80
#